data_AF-A0A2R6K897-F1
#
_entry.id   AF-A0A2R6K897-F1
#
_cell.length_a   1.000
_cell.length_b   1.000
_cell.length_c   1.000
_cell.angle_alpha   90.00
_cell.angle_beta   90.00
_cell.angle_gamma   90.00
#
_symmetry.space_group_name_H-M   'P 1'
#
loop_
_entity.id
_entity.type
_entity.pdbx_description
1 polymer ?
#
loop_
_entity_poly.entity_id
_entity_poly.type
_entity_poly.pdbx_seq_one_letter_code
_entity_poly.pdbx_strand_id
1 'polypeptide(L)' 'MSTKYARVRTNDGIKTGVYRDGTVETDDGTVTVGEDAELLAPCEPSALYCVGRNYGETVDQMGYDVPDEPDFFIKGPTSV' A
#
# COMPACT_ATOMS: atom_id res chain seq x y z
N MET A 1 -9.58 -17.10 -1.57
CA MET A 1 -8.46 -16.14 -1.68
C MET A 1 -9.04 -14.74 -1.65
N SER A 2 -8.38 -13.78 -1.02
CA SER A 2 -8.84 -12.39 -0.98
C SER A 2 -8.55 -11.68 -2.31
N THR A 3 -9.49 -10.86 -2.79
CA THR A 3 -9.29 -9.99 -3.97
C THR A 3 -8.25 -8.92 -3.65
N LYS A 4 -7.30 -8.69 -4.57
CA LYS A 4 -6.29 -7.63 -4.46
C LYS A 4 -6.58 -6.56 -5.50
N TYR A 5 -6.60 -5.29 -5.11
CA TYR A 5 -6.75 -4.18 -6.04
C TYR A 5 -5.41 -3.49 -6.26
N ALA A 6 -5.21 -2.94 -7.45
CA ALA A 6 -4.00 -2.24 -7.84
C ALA A 6 -4.30 -1.00 -8.66
N ARG A 7 -3.36 -0.06 -8.62
CA ARG A 7 -3.26 1.10 -9.51
C ARG A 7 -2.02 0.90 -10.37
N VAL A 8 -2.14 1.09 -11.67
CA VAL A 8 -1.07 0.88 -12.64
C VAL A 8 -0.97 2.04 -13.62
N ARG A 9 0.24 2.36 -14.07
CA ARG A 9 0.48 3.30 -15.18
C ARG A 9 0.63 2.52 -16.47
N THR A 10 -0.22 2.82 -17.44
CA THR A 10 -0.17 2.30 -18.82
C THR A 10 0.21 3.44 -19.76
N ASN A 11 0.37 3.14 -21.06
CA ASN A 11 0.53 4.18 -22.09
C ASN A 11 -0.71 5.09 -22.22
N ASP A 12 -1.90 4.58 -21.87
CA ASP A 12 -3.17 5.31 -21.92
C ASP A 12 -3.53 5.99 -20.58
N GLY A 13 -2.52 6.14 -19.71
CA GLY A 13 -2.66 6.78 -18.40
C GLY A 13 -2.81 5.79 -17.24
N ILE A 14 -3.26 6.32 -16.11
CA ILE A 14 -3.37 5.54 -14.87
C ILE A 14 -4.70 4.81 -14.83
N LYS A 15 -4.65 3.51 -14.55
CA LYS A 15 -5.80 2.62 -14.45
C LYS A 15 -5.82 1.93 -13.09
N THR A 16 -7.00 1.47 -12.68
CA THR A 16 -7.19 0.66 -11.47
C THR A 16 -7.86 -0.65 -11.86
N GLY A 17 -7.59 -1.71 -11.09
CA GLY A 17 -8.11 -3.02 -11.42
C GLY A 17 -7.82 -4.07 -10.38
N VAL A 18 -8.20 -5.32 -10.68
CA VAL A 18 -7.94 -6.48 -9.82
C VAL A 18 -6.61 -7.10 -10.21
N TYR A 19 -5.70 -7.19 -9.23
CA TYR A 19 -4.40 -7.82 -9.40
C TYR A 19 -4.47 -9.34 -9.17
N ARG A 20 -4.01 -10.11 -10.15
CA ARG A 20 -3.85 -11.57 -10.05
C ARG A 20 -2.58 -11.99 -10.80
N ASP A 21 -1.67 -12.63 -10.08
CA ASP A 21 -0.51 -13.33 -10.63
C ASP A 21 0.28 -12.54 -11.70
N GLY A 22 0.59 -11.27 -11.40
CA GLY A 22 1.38 -10.39 -12.29
C GLY A 22 0.57 -9.59 -13.30
N THR A 23 -0.76 -9.79 -13.35
CA THR A 23 -1.65 -9.06 -14.25
C THR A 23 -2.64 -8.19 -13.47
N VAL A 24 -3.14 -7.13 -14.12
CA VAL A 24 -4.22 -6.29 -13.60
C VAL A 24 -5.37 -6.26 -14.60
N GLU A 25 -6.53 -6.76 -14.19
CA GLU A 25 -7.78 -6.65 -14.93
C GLU A 25 -8.36 -5.24 -14.72
N THR A 26 -8.26 -4.39 -15.74
CA THR A 26 -8.83 -3.03 -15.77
C THR A 26 -10.08 -2.99 -16.64
N ASP A 27 -10.80 -1.86 -16.62
CA ASP A 27 -11.97 -1.66 -17.49
C ASP A 27 -11.62 -1.67 -19.00
N ASP A 28 -10.35 -1.41 -19.35
CA ASP A 28 -9.85 -1.39 -20.74
C ASP A 28 -9.21 -2.73 -21.16
N GLY A 29 -9.23 -3.73 -20.27
CA GLY A 29 -8.63 -5.04 -20.48
C GLY A 29 -7.56 -5.39 -19.45
N THR A 30 -6.90 -6.53 -19.69
CA THR A 30 -5.85 -7.04 -18.82
C THR A 30 -4.49 -6.52 -19.27
N VAL A 31 -3.70 -6.00 -18.32
CA VAL A 31 -2.32 -5.57 -18.55
C VAL A 31 -1.35 -6.40 -17.71
N THR A 32 -0.18 -6.72 -18.27
CA THR A 32 0.89 -7.40 -17.52
C THR A 32 1.82 -6.39 -16.87
N VAL A 33 2.03 -6.53 -15.55
CA VAL A 33 2.91 -5.65 -14.77
C VAL A 33 4.37 -5.92 -15.14
N GLY A 34 5.09 -4.87 -15.50
CA GLY A 34 6.48 -4.94 -15.96
C GLY A 34 6.64 -5.10 -17.47
N GLU A 35 5.54 -5.35 -18.20
CA GLU A 35 5.53 -5.43 -19.66
C GLU A 35 4.66 -4.32 -20.26
N ASP A 36 3.35 -4.34 -19.99
CA ASP A 36 2.37 -3.38 -20.53
C ASP A 36 2.12 -2.20 -19.58
N ALA A 37 2.44 -2.37 -18.29
CA ALA A 37 2.13 -1.41 -17.24
C ALA A 37 3.12 -1.41 -16.07
N GLU A 38 3.24 -0.28 -15.39
CA GLU A 38 4.02 -0.11 -14.15
C GLU A 38 3.09 -0.09 -12.94
N LEU A 39 3.40 -0.86 -11.89
CA LEU A 39 2.64 -0.85 -10.64
C LEU A 39 2.89 0.46 -9.85
N LEU A 40 1.82 1.10 -9.36
CA LEU A 40 1.90 2.33 -8.58
C LEU A 40 1.53 2.10 -7.11
N ALA A 41 1.75 3.11 -6.27
CA ALA A 41 1.08 3.20 -4.98
C ALA A 41 -0.44 3.04 -5.18
N PRO A 42 -1.14 2.26 -4.33
CA PRO A 42 -2.51 1.83 -4.58
C PRO A 42 -3.52 2.98 -4.49
N CYS A 43 -3.15 4.12 -3.89
CA CYS A 43 -3.98 5.31 -3.77
C CYS A 43 -3.11 6.57 -3.63
N GLU A 44 -3.78 7.72 -3.59
CA GLU A 44 -3.19 9.04 -3.32
C GLU A 44 -3.73 9.52 -1.97
N PRO A 45 -3.13 9.09 -0.84
CA PRO A 45 -3.65 9.45 0.48
C PRO A 45 -3.44 10.93 0.76
N SER A 46 -4.34 11.55 1.53
CA SER A 46 -4.18 12.94 2.00
C SER A 46 -3.32 13.03 3.26
N ALA A 47 -3.26 11.96 4.05
CA ALA A 47 -2.42 11.80 5.24
C ALA A 47 -2.27 10.30 5.55
N LEU A 48 -1.16 9.92 6.18
CA LEU A 48 -0.94 8.56 6.68
C LEU A 48 -0.95 8.59 8.21
N TYR A 49 -1.98 7.99 8.82
CA TYR A 49 -2.03 7.75 10.26
C TYR A 49 -1.28 6.46 10.57
N CYS A 50 -0.26 6.56 11.42
CA CYS A 50 0.64 5.45 11.73
C CYS A 50 0.64 5.18 13.23
N VAL A 51 0.90 3.92 13.60
CA VAL A 51 1.03 3.49 15.00
C VAL A 51 2.45 2.98 15.25
N GLY A 52 3.07 3.46 16.33
CA GLY A 52 4.34 2.96 16.84
C GLY A 52 4.13 1.84 17.86
N ARG A 53 5.19 1.07 18.13
CA ARG A 53 5.25 0.10 19.26
C ARG A 53 4.04 -0.86 19.35
N ASN A 54 3.58 -1.37 18.21
CA ASN A 54 2.36 -2.19 18.12
C ASN A 54 2.62 -3.72 18.03
N TYR A 55 3.85 -4.15 18.35
CA TYR A 55 4.25 -5.57 18.36
C TYR A 55 4.99 -5.87 19.67
N GLY A 56 4.40 -6.68 20.55
CA GLY A 56 4.92 -6.95 21.89
C GLY A 56 6.36 -7.47 21.88
N GLU A 57 6.65 -8.47 21.03
CA GLU A 57 8.01 -9.02 20.91
C GLU A 57 9.04 -7.96 20.52
N THR A 58 8.69 -7.05 19.61
CA THR A 58 9.59 -5.95 19.21
C THR A 58 9.75 -4.91 20.31
N VAL A 59 8.69 -4.63 21.07
CA VAL A 59 8.74 -3.71 22.22
C VAL A 59 9.69 -4.25 23.29
N ASP A 60 9.57 -5.54 23.63
CA ASP A 60 10.44 -6.24 24.57
C ASP A 60 11.91 -6.25 24.09
N GLN A 61 12.15 -6.62 22.83
CA GLN A 61 13.50 -6.64 22.24
C GLN A 61 14.19 -5.28 22.25
N MET A 62 13.44 -4.21 22.02
CA MET A 62 13.96 -2.85 21.99
C MET A 62 14.09 -2.22 23.39
N GLY A 63 13.63 -2.92 24.44
CA GLY A 63 13.63 -2.41 25.82
C GLY A 63 12.72 -1.20 26.00
N TYR A 64 11.63 -1.12 25.23
CA TYR A 64 10.64 -0.05 25.35
C TYR A 64 9.52 -0.45 26.31
N ASP A 65 8.92 0.55 26.94
CA ASP A 65 7.66 0.35 27.65
C ASP A 65 6.51 0.17 26.66
N VAL A 66 5.65 -0.81 26.94
CA VAL A 66 4.39 -1.00 26.21
C VAL A 66 3.50 0.23 26.46
N PRO A 67 3.03 0.92 25.42
CA PRO A 67 2.13 2.05 25.59
C PRO A 67 0.80 1.63 26.25
N ASP A 68 0.28 2.45 27.16
CA ASP A 68 -1.08 2.27 27.72
C ASP A 68 -2.19 2.58 26.68
N GLU A 69 -1.86 3.40 25.68
CA GLU A 69 -2.71 3.77 24.55
C GLU A 69 -1.90 3.74 23.24
N PRO A 70 -2.53 3.57 22.06
CA PRO A 70 -1.79 3.53 20.79
C PRO A 70 -0.98 4.80 20.53
N ASP A 71 0.30 4.62 20.24
CA ASP A 71 1.24 5.71 19.98
C ASP A 71 1.14 6.16 18.51
N PHE A 72 0.26 7.15 18.25
CA PHE A 72 -0.01 7.63 16.90
C PHE A 72 0.95 8.72 16.43
N PHE A 73 1.32 8.67 15.16
CA PHE A 73 2.00 9.76 14.45
C PHE A 73 1.50 9.88 13.01
N ILE A 74 1.79 11.01 12.35
CA ILE A 74 1.36 11.27 10.97
C ILE A 74 2.57 11.37 10.04
N LYS A 75 2.48 10.75 8.86
CA LYS A 75 3.33 11.07 7.71
C LYS A 75 2.53 11.84 6.65
N GLY A 76 3.16 12.87 6.10
CA GLY A 76 2.57 13.69 5.04
C GLY A 76 2.41 12.92 3.73
N PRO A 77 1.49 13.33 2.85
CA PRO A 77 1.21 12.61 1.60
C PRO A 77 2.40 12.56 0.64
N THR A 78 3.34 13.49 0.77
CA THR A 78 4.57 13.55 -0.04
C THR A 78 5.61 12.47 0.31
N SER A 79 5.34 11.62 1.31
CA SER A 79 6.23 10.49 1.66
C SER A 79 5.82 9.17 0.99
N VAL A 80 4.82 9.19 0.11
CA VAL A 80 4.36 8.03 -0.69
C VAL A 80 5.07 8.01 -2.03
#